data_AF-A0A4Y9ADW7-F1
#
_entry.id   AF-A0A4Y9ADW7-F1
#
_cell.length_a   1.000
_cell.length_b   1.000
_cell.length_c   1.000
_cell.angle_alpha   90.00
_cell.angle_beta   90.00
_cell.angle_gamma   90.00
#
_symmetry.space_group_name_H-M   'P 1'
#
loop_
_entity.id
_entity.type
_entity.pdbx_description
1 polymer ?
#
loop_
_entity_poly.entity_id
_entity_poly.type
_entity_poly.pdbx_seq_one_letter_code
_entity_poly.pdbx_strand_id
1 'polypeptide(L)' 'MFEDKIPSKESVKQYEDTLKSVNMMNGEDAKAFLKQVYARLDIVQNGNGEYKSEQCVRDLISKFQDLTKITLKNNREQN' A
#
# COMPACT_ATOMS: atom_id res chain seq x y z
N MET A 1 -11.19 -10.49 -17.54
CA MET A 1 -12.53 -9.90 -17.40
C MET A 1 -12.88 -10.03 -15.93
N PHE A 2 -12.81 -8.94 -15.17
CA PHE A 2 -13.31 -8.96 -13.79
C PHE A 2 -14.83 -9.04 -13.93
N GLU A 3 -15.45 -10.15 -13.56
CA GLU A 3 -16.90 -10.23 -13.42
C GLU A 3 -17.35 -9.05 -12.55
N ASP A 4 -18.49 -8.44 -12.86
CA ASP A 4 -19.13 -7.34 -12.11
C ASP A 4 -19.56 -7.78 -10.70
N LYS A 5 -18.60 -8.22 -9.89
CA LYS A 5 -18.75 -8.45 -8.47
C LYS A 5 -18.68 -7.10 -7.81
N ILE A 6 -19.84 -6.66 -7.33
CA ILE A 6 -19.93 -5.51 -6.43
C ILE A 6 -18.97 -5.80 -5.26
N PRO A 7 -17.93 -4.97 -5.05
CA PRO A 7 -16.99 -5.18 -3.97
C PRO A 7 -17.73 -5.17 -2.63
N SER A 8 -17.32 -6.03 -1.70
CA SER A 8 -17.92 -6.06 -0.36
C SER A 8 -17.76 -4.69 0.30
N LYS A 9 -18.71 -4.31 1.18
CA LYS A 9 -18.60 -3.06 1.96
C LYS A 9 -17.27 -2.95 2.70
N GLU A 10 -16.74 -4.08 3.17
CA GLU A 10 -15.45 -4.14 3.83
C GLU A 10 -14.29 -3.82 2.88
N SER A 11 -14.31 -4.37 1.66
CA SER A 11 -13.27 -4.09 0.66
C SER A 11 -13.28 -2.62 0.19
N VAL A 12 -14.47 -2.02 0.04
CA VAL A 12 -14.61 -0.59 -0.26
C VAL A 12 -14.04 0.26 0.87
N LYS A 13 -14.38 -0.06 2.12
CA LYS A 13 -13.86 0.64 3.30
C LYS A 13 -12.34 0.56 3.39
N GLN A 14 -11.75 -0.62 3.18
CA GLN A 14 -10.30 -0.80 3.19
C GLN A 14 -9.60 0.05 2.11
N TYR A 15 -10.22 0.14 0.93
CA TYR A 15 -9.72 0.98 -0.15
C TYR A 15 -9.77 2.46 0.20
N GLU A 16 -10.90 2.94 0.72
CA GLU A 16 -11.05 4.33 1.18
C GLU A 16 -10.07 4.68 2.32
N ASP A 17 -9.91 3.79 3.30
CA ASP A 17 -8.97 3.96 4.42
C ASP A 17 -7.52 4.04 3.90
N THR A 18 -7.18 3.25 2.87
CA THR A 18 -5.87 3.30 2.21
C THR A 18 -5.65 4.64 1.51
N LEU A 19 -6.61 5.11 0.72
CA LEU A 19 -6.52 6.42 0.04
C LEU A 19 -6.40 7.57 1.03
N LYS A 20 -7.18 7.54 2.12
CA LYS A 20 -7.11 8.53 3.18
C LYS A 20 -5.73 8.54 3.81
N SER A 21 -5.16 7.37 4.10
CA SER A 21 -3.83 7.24 4.70
C SER A 21 -2.74 7.78 3.77
N VAL A 22 -2.85 7.55 2.46
CA VAL A 22 -1.94 8.13 1.47
C VAL A 22 -2.03 9.65 1.44
N ASN A 23 -3.24 10.21 1.49
CA ASN A 23 -3.46 11.66 1.48
C ASN A 23 -2.98 12.36 2.77
N MET A 24 -2.80 11.62 3.87
CA MET A 24 -2.32 12.16 5.14
C MET A 24 -0.78 12.17 5.25
N MET A 25 -0.06 11.55 4.30
CA MET A 25 1.40 11.57 4.30
C MET A 25 1.94 12.99 4.04
N ASN A 26 2.93 13.41 4.82
CA ASN A 26 3.71 14.59 4.49
C ASN A 26 4.66 14.30 3.31
N GLY A 27 5.32 15.35 2.78
CA GLY A 27 6.18 15.21 1.61
C GLY A 27 7.38 14.26 1.80
N GLU A 28 7.95 14.18 3.01
CA GLU A 28 9.07 13.29 3.30
C GLU A 28 8.63 11.83 3.38
N ASP A 29 7.52 11.57 4.08
CA ASP A 29 6.91 10.25 4.21
C ASP A 29 6.44 9.72 2.85
N ALA A 30 5.78 10.56 2.05
CA ALA A 30 5.36 10.20 0.69
C ALA A 30 6.55 9.85 -0.20
N LYS A 31 7.64 10.63 -0.11
CA LYS A 31 8.88 10.35 -0.86
C LYS A 31 9.53 9.05 -0.41
N ALA A 32 9.59 8.78 0.89
CA ALA A 32 10.14 7.54 1.43
C ALA A 32 9.29 6.32 1.00
N PHE A 33 7.97 6.45 1.07
CA PHE A 33 7.03 5.43 0.64
C PHE A 33 7.20 5.11 -0.86
N LEU A 34 7.24 6.13 -1.72
CA LEU A 34 7.46 5.95 -3.16
C LEU A 34 8.81 5.27 -3.45
N LYS A 35 9.90 5.65 -2.76
CA LYS A 35 11.20 4.99 -2.92
C LYS A 35 11.12 3.50 -2.61
N GLN A 36 10.38 3.09 -1.58
CA GLN A 36 10.19 1.68 -1.26
C GLN A 36 9.41 0.94 -2.36
N VAL A 37 8.36 1.56 -2.91
CA VAL A 37 7.60 0.99 -4.02
C VAL A 37 8.51 0.82 -5.25
N TYR A 38 9.23 1.87 -5.64
CA TYR A 38 10.13 1.84 -6.78
C TYR A 38 11.25 0.82 -6.62
N ALA A 39 11.85 0.71 -5.44
CA ALA A 39 12.90 -0.28 -5.19
C ALA A 39 12.40 -1.71 -5.43
N ARG A 40 11.15 -2.03 -5.05
CA ARG A 40 10.57 -3.36 -5.30
C ARG A 40 10.34 -3.63 -6.77
N LEU A 41 9.79 -2.64 -7.49
CA LEU A 41 9.58 -2.74 -8.93
C LEU A 41 10.92 -2.90 -9.67
N ASP A 42 11.94 -2.17 -9.25
CA ASP A 42 13.28 -2.26 -9.82
C ASP A 42 13.91 -3.64 -9.60
N ILE A 43 13.77 -4.22 -8.41
CA ILE A 43 14.25 -5.59 -8.13
C ILE A 43 13.52 -6.61 -9.02
N VAL A 44 12.21 -6.48 -9.23
CA VAL A 44 11.47 -7.38 -10.13
C VAL A 44 11.97 -7.24 -11.57
N GLN A 45 12.24 -6.02 -12.03
CA GLN A 45 12.61 -5.75 -13.42
C GLN A 45 14.07 -6.08 -13.73
N ASN A 46 14.98 -5.72 -12.82
CA ASN A 46 16.42 -5.68 -13.05
C ASN A 46 17.21 -6.62 -12.11
N GLY A 47 16.55 -7.31 -11.19
CA GLY A 47 17.18 -8.23 -10.25
C GLY A 47 17.60 -9.57 -10.88
N ASN A 48 18.08 -10.48 -10.04
CA ASN A 48 18.52 -11.82 -10.42
C ASN A 48 17.37 -12.82 -10.67
N GLY A 49 16.11 -12.37 -10.65
CA GLY A 49 14.92 -13.22 -10.84
C GLY A 49 14.47 -14.00 -9.59
N GLU A 50 15.15 -13.85 -8.44
CA GLU A 50 14.72 -14.51 -7.18
C GLU A 50 13.47 -13.85 -6.59
N TYR A 51 13.34 -12.52 -6.74
CA TYR A 51 12.18 -11.77 -6.30
C TYR A 51 11.16 -11.64 -7.42
N LYS A 52 10.07 -12.40 -7.31
CA LYS A 52 9.05 -12.52 -8.37
C LYS A 52 7.93 -11.49 -8.26
N SER A 53 7.26 -11.22 -9.38
CA SER A 53 6.13 -10.30 -9.47
C SER A 53 5.02 -10.59 -8.44
N GLU A 54 4.69 -11.86 -8.19
CA GLU A 54 3.66 -12.24 -7.21
C GLU A 54 4.08 -11.89 -5.78
N GLN A 55 5.37 -12.02 -5.48
CA GLN A 55 5.91 -11.65 -4.18
C GLN A 55 5.94 -10.13 -4.02
N CYS A 56 6.32 -9.39 -5.07
CA CYS A 56 6.23 -7.94 -5.09
C CYS A 56 4.81 -7.43 -4.83
N VAL A 57 3.81 -8.01 -5.50
CA VAL A 57 2.40 -7.62 -5.29
C VAL A 57 1.97 -7.88 -3.85
N ARG A 58 2.30 -9.04 -3.27
CA ARG A 58 1.99 -9.35 -1.87
C ARG A 58 2.63 -8.37 -0.90
N ASP A 59 3.93 -8.09 -1.08
CA ASP A 59 4.66 -7.17 -0.20
C ASP A 59 4.11 -5.75 -0.27
N LEU A 60 3.75 -5.28 -1.48
CA LEU A 60 3.12 -3.98 -1.68
C LEU A 60 1.76 -3.91 -1.00
N ILE A 61 0.90 -4.92 -1.17
CA ILE A 61 -0.40 -4.99 -0.48
C ILE A 61 -0.20 -4.90 1.03
N SER A 62 0.73 -5.68 1.59
CA SER A 62 1.05 -5.61 3.03
C SER A 62 1.53 -4.23 3.46
N LYS A 63 2.30 -3.51 2.62
CA LYS A 63 2.73 -2.15 2.94
C LYS A 63 1.61 -1.12 2.91
N PHE A 64 0.67 -1.21 1.99
CA PHE A 64 -0.53 -0.36 2.03
C PHE A 64 -1.39 -0.67 3.26
N GLN A 65 -1.52 -1.93 3.66
CA GLN A 65 -2.22 -2.31 4.89
C GLN A 65 -1.51 -1.77 6.15
N ASP A 66 -0.18 -1.86 6.22
CA ASP A 66 0.60 -1.29 7.33
C ASP A 66 0.40 0.23 7.43
N LEU A 67 0.37 0.93 6.30
CA LEU A 67 0.12 2.38 6.23
C LEU A 67 -1.22 2.76 6.87
N THR A 68 -2.29 2.00 6.59
CA THR A 68 -3.61 2.24 7.20
C THR A 68 -3.58 2.06 8.72
N LYS A 69 -2.90 1.03 9.23
CA LYS A 69 -2.79 0.77 10.67
C LYS A 69 -2.06 1.88 11.39
N ILE A 70 -0.95 2.36 10.83
CA ILE A 70 -0.14 3.45 11.42
C ILE A 70 -0.95 4.74 11.45
N THR A 71 -1.62 5.08 10.35
CA THR A 71 -2.43 6.31 10.26
C THR A 71 -3.60 6.28 11.24
N LEU A 72 -4.30 5.15 11.35
CA LEU A 72 -5.39 4.97 12.31
C LEU A 72 -4.90 5.07 13.76
N LYS A 73 -3.70 4.55 14.07
CA LYS A 73 -3.10 4.66 15.40
C LYS A 73 -2.75 6.10 15.74
N ASN A 74 -2.08 6.81 14.85
CA ASN A 74 -1.69 8.21 15.06
C ASN A 74 -2.92 9.12 15.27
N ASN A 75 -4.02 8.87 14.57
CA ASN A 75 -5.28 9.63 14.74
C ASN A 75 -6.01 9.33 16.06
N ARG A 76 -5.77 8.17 16.68
CA ARG A 76 -6.33 7.81 18.00
C ARG A 76 -5.52 8.39 19.15
N GLU A 77 -4.22 8.62 18.95
CA GLU A 77 -3.33 9.21 19.95
C GLU A 77 -3.37 10.75 19.97
N GLN A 78 -4.00 11.37 18.96
CA GLN A 78 -4.20 12.82 18.86
C GLN A 78 -5.59 13.31 19.36
N ASN A 79 -6.47 12.40 19.80
CA ASN A 79 -7.77 12.70 20.42
C ASN A 79 -7.80 12.21 21.87
#